data_AF-Q7N1I1-F1
#
_entry.id   AF-Q7N1I1-F1
#
_cell.length_a   1.000
_cell.length_b   1.000
_cell.length_c   1.000
_cell.angle_alpha   90.00
_cell.angle_beta   90.00
_cell.angle_gamma   90.00
#
_symmetry.space_group_name_H-M   'P 1'
#
loop_
_entity.id
_entity.type
_entity.pdbx_description
1 polymer ?
#
loop_
_entity_poly.entity_id
_entity_poly.type
_entity_poly.pdbx_seq_one_letter_code
_entity_poly.pdbx_strand_id
1 'polypeptide(L)' 'MDVVKALAEQTAAHTHHNTGAPENASVIRNTGYKSDGLKQKYSPVIG' A
#
# COMPACT_ATOMS: atom_id res chain seq x y z
N MET A 1 -4.22 2.16 -10.14
CA MET A 1 -3.41 1.57 -9.04
C MET A 1 -3.64 2.26 -7.70
N ASP A 2 -4.39 3.36 -7.64
CA ASP A 2 -4.57 4.15 -6.41
C ASP A 2 -5.32 3.38 -5.30
N VAL A 3 -6.15 2.40 -5.65
CA VAL A 3 -6.86 1.54 -4.68
C VAL A 3 -5.90 0.64 -3.90
N VAL A 4 -4.80 0.18 -4.51
CA VAL A 4 -3.79 -0.67 -3.84
C VAL A 4 -3.03 0.14 -2.80
N LYS A 5 -2.72 1.40 -3.11
CA LYS A 5 -2.11 2.33 -2.16
C LYS A 5 -3.03 2.64 -0.99
N ALA A 6 -4.28 2.99 -1.25
CA ALA A 6 -5.28 3.26 -0.21
C ALA A 6 -5.47 2.04 0.72
N LEU A 7 -5.56 0.84 0.14
CA LEU A 7 -5.68 -0.40 0.91
C LEU A 7 -4.44 -0.67 1.76
N ALA A 8 -3.23 -0.47 1.21
CA ALA A 8 -1.98 -0.64 1.93
C ALA A 8 -1.87 0.34 3.11
N GLU A 9 -2.26 1.59 2.92
CA GLU A 9 -2.27 2.61 3.98
C GLU A 9 -3.26 2.25 5.09
N GLN A 10 -4.50 1.88 4.73
CA GLN A 10 -5.53 1.45 5.69
C GLN A 10 -5.08 0.22 6.47
N THR A 11 -4.52 -0.78 5.79
CA THR A 11 -4.06 -2.02 6.43
C THR A 11 -2.89 -1.75 7.38
N ALA A 12 -1.93 -0.91 6.99
CA ALA A 12 -0.78 -0.57 7.82
C ALA A 12 -1.14 0.29 9.05
N ALA A 13 -2.29 0.98 9.02
CA ALA A 13 -2.83 1.75 10.14
C ALA A 13 -3.82 0.96 11.00
N HIS A 14 -4.18 -0.27 10.60
CA HIS A 14 -5.20 -1.05 11.27
C HIS A 14 -4.66 -1.62 12.59
N THR A 15 -5.19 -1.12 13.71
CA THR A 15 -4.76 -1.52 15.06
C THR A 15 -5.92 -2.14 15.83
N HIS A 16 -5.63 -3.20 16.59
CA HIS A 16 -6.58 -3.84 17.51
C HIS A 16 -6.16 -3.68 18.96
N HIS A 17 -7.12 -3.63 19.88
CA HIS A 17 -6.85 -3.43 21.31
C HIS A 17 -5.93 -4.51 21.94
N ASN A 18 -6.01 -5.75 21.46
CA ASN A 18 -5.30 -6.90 22.00
C ASN A 18 -4.03 -7.31 21.21
N THR A 19 -3.87 -6.82 19.98
CA THR A 19 -2.76 -7.21 19.08
C THR A 19 -1.90 -6.00 18.65
N GLY A 20 -2.41 -4.78 18.81
CA GLY A 20 -1.74 -3.58 18.32
C GLY A 20 -1.79 -3.45 16.80
N ALA A 21 -0.84 -2.68 16.25
CA ALA A 21 -0.69 -2.46 14.82
C ALA A 21 0.14 -3.60 14.16
N PRO A 22 0.14 -3.74 12.83
CA PRO A 22 0.89 -4.80 12.15
C PRO A 22 2.39 -4.57 12.29
N GLU A 23 3.15 -5.60 12.67
CA GLU A 23 4.61 -5.52 12.84
C GLU A 23 5.34 -5.15 11.54
N ASN A 24 4.76 -5.54 10.41
CA ASN A 24 5.27 -5.27 9.06
C ASN A 24 4.62 -4.04 8.40
N ALA A 25 3.99 -3.14 9.16
CA ALA A 25 3.28 -1.97 8.63
C ALA A 25 4.13 -1.13 7.65
N SER A 26 5.44 -1.00 7.88
CA SER A 26 6.36 -0.33 6.95
C SER A 26 6.44 -1.04 5.58
N VAL A 27 6.52 -2.37 5.58
CA VAL A 27 6.58 -3.20 4.36
C VAL A 27 5.25 -3.14 3.60
N ILE A 28 4.13 -3.12 4.32
CA ILE A 28 2.80 -2.98 3.73
C ILE A 28 2.69 -1.63 3.01
N ARG A 29 3.05 -0.51 3.66
CA ARG A 29 3.07 0.82 3.01
C ARG A 29 3.97 0.85 1.78
N ASN A 30 5.15 0.24 1.87
CA ASN A 30 6.09 0.19 0.76
C ASN A 30 5.53 -0.58 -0.46
N THR A 31 4.69 -1.59 -0.24
CA THR A 31 3.97 -2.27 -1.33
C THR A 31 3.01 -1.32 -2.04
N GLY A 32 2.32 -0.46 -1.30
CA GLY A 32 1.51 0.63 -1.86
C GLY A 32 2.33 1.58 -2.74
N TYR A 33 3.50 2.02 -2.29
CA TYR A 33 4.37 2.90 -3.07
C TYR A 33 4.95 2.23 -4.33
N LYS A 34 5.26 0.94 -4.28
CA LYS A 34 5.66 0.18 -5.48
C LYS A 34 4.57 0.19 -6.56
N SER A 35 3.29 0.24 -6.16
CA SER A 35 2.18 0.33 -7.11
C SER A 35 2.15 1.66 -7.88
N ASP A 36 2.60 2.77 -7.26
CA ASP A 36 2.78 4.06 -7.94
C ASP A 36 3.90 4.00 -8.98
N GLY A 37 5.02 3.34 -8.65
CA GLY A 37 6.12 3.12 -9.59
C GLY A 37 5.71 2.26 -10.79
N LEU A 38 4.89 1.22 -10.56
CA LEU A 38 4.30 0.44 -11.64
C LEU A 38 3.34 1.28 -12.49
N LYS A 39 2.46 2.08 -11.87
CA LYS A 39 1.55 2.99 -12.59
C LYS A 39 2.33 3.92 -13.51
N GLN A 40 3.42 4.53 -13.04
CA GLN A 40 4.27 5.39 -13.87
C GLN A 40 4.91 4.64 -15.03
N LYS A 41 5.47 3.45 -14.78
CA LYS A 41 6.11 2.63 -15.82
C LYS A 41 5.14 2.21 -16.92
N TYR A 42 3.90 1.90 -16.57
CA TYR A 42 2.92 1.35 -17.49
C TYR A 42 1.89 2.37 -18.00
N SER A 43 1.86 3.60 -17.46
CA SER A 43 0.98 4.67 -17.94
C SER A 43 1.08 4.94 -19.45
N PRO A 44 2.28 4.91 -20.08
CA PRO A 44 2.38 5.10 -21.54
C PRO A 44 1.79 3.96 -22.37
N VAL A 45 1.55 2.80 -21.75
CA VAL A 45 1.17 1.54 -22.43
C VAL A 45 -0.30 1.20 -22.17
N ILE A 46 -0.86 1.61 -21.03
CA ILE A 46 -2.17 1.13 -20.56
C ILE A 46 -3.29 2.18 -20.66
N GLY A 47 -2.99 3.47 -20.86
CA GLY A 47 -4.01 4.51 -21.14
C GLY A 47 -4.97 4.77 -19.98
#